data_AF-A0A7J9ZWI7-F1
#
_entry.id   AF-A0A7J9ZWI7-F1
#
_cell.length_a   1.000
_cell.length_b   1.000
_cell.length_c   1.000
_cell.angle_alpha   90.00
_cell.angle_beta   90.00
_cell.angle_gamma   90.00
#
_symmetry.space_group_name_H-M   'P 1'
#
loop_
_entity.id
_entity.type
_entity.pdbx_description
1 polymer ?
#
loop_
_entity_poly.entity_id
_entity_poly.type
_entity_poly.pdbx_seq_one_letter_code
_entity_poly.pdbx_strand_id
1 'polypeptide(L)'
;MSAVLPDAAKEWFDGANFATISTIEPDGRPQASMVWVGRDGDDVLVSTTRQRRKAANMGRDSRVSLLMANPEDPYSYIEIRGTASVIPDPTSSLINELSNKYIGKDYPWDPPDAERVIIRISADKVVFNASG
;
A
#
# COMPACT_ATOMS: atom_id res chain seq x y z
N MET A 1 -13.39 -10.04 -10.02
CA MET A 1 -13.47 -10.97 -8.88
C MET A 1 -12.31 -10.62 -7.98
N SER A 2 -12.53 -10.48 -6.67
CA SER A 2 -11.42 -10.20 -5.74
C SER A 2 -10.56 -11.46 -5.59
N ALA A 3 -9.26 -11.32 -5.78
CA ALA A 3 -8.27 -12.36 -5.52
C ALA A 3 -7.90 -12.37 -4.03
N VAL A 4 -7.49 -13.54 -3.54
CA VAL A 4 -7.08 -13.77 -2.14
C VAL A 4 -5.56 -13.72 -2.05
N LEU A 5 -5.02 -13.18 -0.96
CA LEU A 5 -3.58 -13.20 -0.71
C LEU A 5 -3.16 -14.60 -0.22
N PRO A 6 -2.09 -15.19 -0.79
CA PRO A 6 -1.50 -16.41 -0.22
C PRO A 6 -1.09 -16.19 1.24
N ASP A 7 -1.26 -17.19 2.10
CA ASP A 7 -0.97 -17.04 3.53
C ASP A 7 0.50 -16.67 3.80
N ALA A 8 1.44 -17.27 3.05
CA ALA A 8 2.86 -16.92 3.11
C ALA A 8 3.12 -15.44 2.75
N ALA A 9 2.32 -14.86 1.84
CA ALA A 9 2.45 -13.45 1.49
C ALA A 9 1.83 -12.53 2.55
N LYS A 10 0.79 -12.98 3.27
CA LYS A 10 0.19 -12.19 4.38
C LYS A 10 1.21 -11.89 5.46
N GLU A 11 2.08 -12.84 5.78
CA GLU A 11 3.18 -12.63 6.74
C GLU A 11 4.11 -11.49 6.31
N TRP A 12 4.34 -11.31 5.01
CA TRP A 12 5.16 -10.21 4.52
C TRP A 12 4.46 -8.85 4.69
N PHE A 13 3.15 -8.79 4.54
CA PHE A 13 2.35 -7.59 4.83
C PHE A 13 2.18 -7.34 6.31
N ASP A 14 2.37 -8.34 7.18
CA ASP A 14 2.34 -8.17 8.64
C ASP A 14 3.70 -7.71 9.18
N GLY A 15 4.80 -8.00 8.47
CA GLY A 15 6.14 -7.48 8.74
C GLY A 15 6.41 -6.07 8.18
N ALA A 16 7.49 -5.42 8.65
CA ALA A 16 7.89 -4.07 8.26
C ALA A 16 8.55 -3.97 6.87
N ASN A 17 7.92 -4.58 5.86
CA ASN A 17 8.43 -4.67 4.50
C ASN A 17 7.93 -3.51 3.64
N PHE A 18 8.82 -2.90 2.85
CA PHE A 18 8.43 -1.82 1.95
C PHE A 18 7.82 -2.39 0.66
N ALA A 19 6.79 -1.73 0.15
CA ALA A 19 6.25 -2.00 -1.17
C ALA A 19 6.41 -0.79 -2.09
N THR A 20 6.42 -1.05 -3.39
CA THR A 20 6.30 -0.02 -4.42
C THR A 20 4.88 -0.03 -4.96
N ILE A 21 4.19 1.11 -4.87
CA ILE A 21 2.89 1.31 -5.51
C ILE A 21 3.05 2.15 -6.78
N SER A 22 2.43 1.67 -7.86
CA SER A 22 2.33 2.34 -9.15
C SER A 22 0.90 2.81 -9.39
N THR A 23 0.74 4.10 -9.71
CA THR A 23 -0.52 4.76 -10.04
C THR A 23 -0.45 5.39 -11.44
N ILE A 24 -1.57 5.89 -11.98
CA ILE A 24 -1.66 6.42 -13.35
C ILE A 24 -1.77 7.95 -13.33
N GLU A 25 -0.79 8.64 -13.89
CA GLU A 25 -0.80 10.09 -14.10
C GLU A 25 -1.90 10.52 -15.09
N PRO A 26 -2.36 11.78 -15.09
CA PRO A 26 -3.38 12.27 -16.03
C PRO A 26 -3.02 12.08 -17.51
N ASP A 27 -1.73 12.06 -17.84
CA ASP A 27 -1.21 11.82 -19.19
C ASP A 27 -1.05 10.32 -19.52
N GLY A 28 -1.46 9.43 -18.62
CA GLY A 28 -1.39 7.97 -18.77
C GLY A 28 -0.07 7.33 -18.36
N ARG A 29 0.95 8.12 -17.96
CA ARG A 29 2.23 7.57 -17.51
C ARG A 29 2.11 6.92 -16.12
N PRO A 30 2.93 5.92 -15.80
CA PRO A 30 2.99 5.38 -14.46
C PRO A 30 3.74 6.32 -13.52
N GLN A 31 3.23 6.50 -12.30
CA GLN A 31 3.93 7.11 -11.17
C GLN A 31 4.16 6.05 -10.10
N ALA A 32 5.42 5.72 -9.81
CA ALA A 32 5.81 4.76 -8.79
C ALA A 32 6.33 5.46 -7.52
N SER A 33 6.08 4.86 -6.36
CA SER A 33 6.59 5.34 -5.08
C SER A 33 6.66 4.24 -4.03
N MET A 34 7.64 4.31 -3.13
CA MET A 34 7.72 3.43 -1.98
C MET A 34 6.65 3.79 -0.93
N VAL A 35 6.13 2.78 -0.25
CA VAL A 35 5.10 2.90 0.80
C VAL A 35 5.31 1.89 1.91
N TRP A 36 4.84 2.26 3.10
CA TRP A 36 4.51 1.31 4.15
C TRP A 36 3.14 0.71 3.88
N VAL A 37 2.97 -0.55 4.27
CA VAL A 37 1.77 -1.32 4.01
C VAL A 37 1.31 -2.02 5.28
N GLY A 38 -0.01 -2.17 5.38
CA GLY A 38 -0.68 -3.09 6.28
C GLY A 38 -1.73 -3.87 5.48
N ARG A 39 -2.59 -4.61 6.17
CA ARG A 39 -3.70 -5.33 5.53
C ARG A 39 -4.94 -5.40 6.43
N ASP A 40 -6.09 -5.56 5.80
CA ASP A 40 -7.37 -5.93 6.42
C ASP A 40 -7.91 -7.15 5.68
N GLY A 41 -7.73 -8.34 6.27
CA GLY A 41 -7.97 -9.60 5.57
C GLY A 41 -7.05 -9.75 4.36
N ASP A 42 -7.63 -9.68 3.16
CA ASP A 42 -6.96 -9.75 1.86
C ASP A 42 -6.76 -8.38 1.18
N ASP A 43 -7.35 -7.31 1.74
CA ASP A 43 -7.13 -5.95 1.24
C ASP A 43 -5.80 -5.41 1.75
N VAL A 44 -5.01 -4.76 0.88
CA VAL A 44 -3.78 -4.07 1.27
C VAL A 44 -4.09 -2.62 1.61
N LEU A 45 -3.57 -2.15 2.74
CA LEU A 45 -3.77 -0.80 3.24
C LEU A 45 -2.49 0.02 3.12
N VAL A 46 -2.62 1.25 2.62
CA VAL A 46 -1.55 2.25 2.58
C VAL A 46 -2.07 3.56 3.15
N SER A 47 -1.31 4.20 4.04
CA SER A 47 -1.62 5.57 4.47
C SER A 47 -0.87 6.60 3.63
N THR A 48 -1.55 7.69 3.27
CA THR A 48 -0.94 8.86 2.63
C THR A 48 -1.71 10.12 3.01
N THR A 49 -1.23 11.30 2.58
CA THR A 49 -2.01 12.54 2.73
C THR A 49 -2.78 12.84 1.46
N ARG A 50 -3.96 13.47 1.59
CA ARG A 50 -4.85 13.78 0.46
C ARG A 50 -4.17 14.59 -0.64
N GLN A 51 -3.21 15.45 -0.28
CA GLN A 51 -2.53 16.36 -1.21
C GLN A 51 -1.46 15.65 -2.06
N ARG A 52 -1.08 14.40 -1.75
CA ARG A 52 -0.04 13.68 -2.49
C ARG A 52 -0.55 13.27 -3.88
N ARG A 53 0.36 13.33 -4.87
CA ARG A 53 0.09 12.96 -6.27
C ARG A 53 -0.58 11.59 -6.39
N LYS A 54 -0.09 10.58 -5.67
CA LYS A 54 -0.66 9.22 -5.67
C LYS A 54 -2.13 9.18 -5.23
N ALA A 55 -2.53 9.98 -4.23
CA ALA A 55 -3.91 10.06 -3.76
C ALA A 55 -4.82 10.70 -4.81
N ALA A 56 -4.36 11.78 -5.44
CA ALA A 56 -5.07 12.40 -6.56
C ALA A 56 -5.19 11.46 -7.77
N ASN A 57 -4.13 10.70 -8.09
CA ASN A 57 -4.14 9.72 -9.17
C ASN A 57 -5.17 8.62 -8.91
N MET A 58 -5.16 8.01 -7.72
CA MET A 58 -6.10 6.93 -7.34
C MET A 58 -7.56 7.41 -7.22
N GLY A 59 -7.78 8.68 -6.85
CA GLY A 59 -9.11 9.28 -6.87
C GLY A 59 -9.66 9.49 -8.28
N ARG A 60 -8.79 9.66 -9.29
CA ARG A 60 -9.17 9.82 -10.70
C ARG A 60 -9.29 8.48 -11.43
N ASP A 61 -8.33 7.60 -11.20
CA ASP A 61 -8.21 6.28 -11.80
C ASP A 61 -7.79 5.29 -10.72
N SER A 62 -8.73 4.44 -10.31
CA SER A 62 -8.53 3.53 -9.17
C SER A 62 -7.56 2.39 -9.47
N ARG A 63 -7.13 2.19 -10.72
CA ARG A 63 -6.24 1.08 -11.07
C ARG A 63 -4.84 1.29 -10.49
N VAL A 64 -4.35 0.26 -9.79
CA VAL A 64 -3.03 0.26 -9.17
C VAL A 64 -2.31 -1.06 -9.38
N SER A 65 -0.98 -1.00 -9.34
CA SER A 65 -0.13 -2.17 -9.13
C SER A 65 0.73 -1.94 -7.89
N LEU A 66 0.88 -2.97 -7.05
CA LEU A 66 1.72 -2.96 -5.87
C LEU A 66 2.69 -4.14 -5.95
N LEU A 67 3.97 -3.87 -5.78
CA LEU A 67 5.05 -4.86 -5.80
C LEU A 67 5.78 -4.83 -4.45
N MET A 68 5.92 -5.99 -3.83
CA MET A 68 6.77 -6.18 -2.66
C MET A 68 7.72 -7.35 -2.91
N ALA A 69 9.02 -7.09 -2.78
CA ALA A 69 10.03 -8.14 -2.76
C ALA A 69 10.27 -8.58 -1.30
N ASN A 70 10.59 -9.86 -1.10
CA ASN A 70 11.12 -10.32 0.17
C ASN A 70 12.51 -9.69 0.38
N PRO A 71 12.77 -8.99 1.50
CA PRO A 71 14.07 -8.38 1.75
C PRO A 71 15.21 -9.40 1.91
N GLU A 72 14.90 -10.64 2.33
CA GLU A 72 15.89 -11.70 2.52
C GLU A 72 16.19 -12.46 1.22
N ASP A 73 15.21 -12.51 0.30
CA ASP A 73 15.36 -13.09 -1.03
C ASP A 73 14.62 -12.23 -2.08
N PRO A 74 15.31 -11.29 -2.75
CA PRO A 74 14.68 -10.41 -3.72
C PRO A 74 14.10 -11.10 -4.96
N TYR A 75 14.40 -12.38 -5.20
CA TYR A 75 13.76 -13.16 -6.26
C TYR A 75 12.37 -13.66 -5.85
N SER A 76 12.11 -13.73 -4.56
CA SER A 76 10.77 -13.93 -4.00
C SER A 76 10.03 -12.59 -3.94
N TYR A 77 8.86 -12.52 -4.56
CA TYR A 77 8.05 -11.30 -4.61
C TYR A 77 6.55 -11.58 -4.72
N ILE A 78 5.76 -10.58 -4.35
CA ILE A 78 4.33 -10.51 -4.65
C ILE A 78 4.02 -9.26 -5.47
N GLU A 79 3.31 -9.46 -6.58
CA GLU A 79 2.65 -8.39 -7.34
C GLU A 79 1.14 -8.49 -7.12
N ILE A 80 0.52 -7.37 -6.78
CA ILE A 80 -0.93 -7.19 -6.72
C ILE A 80 -1.33 -6.21 -7.80
N ARG A 81 -2.26 -6.60 -8.67
CA ARG A 81 -2.99 -5.67 -9.56
C ARG A 81 -4.40 -5.57 -9.04
N GLY A 82 -4.89 -4.36 -8.85
CA GLY A 82 -6.19 -4.16 -8.20
C GLY A 82 -6.73 -2.76 -8.37
N THR A 83 -7.75 -2.48 -7.56
CA THR A 83 -8.39 -1.16 -7.50
C THR A 83 -8.28 -0.56 -6.10
N ALA A 84 -8.01 0.74 -6.06
CA ALA A 84 -7.88 1.52 -4.84
C ALA A 84 -9.16 2.29 -4.52
N SER A 85 -9.56 2.26 -3.25
CA SER A 85 -10.54 3.17 -2.66
C SER A 85 -9.81 4.15 -1.74
N VAL A 86 -10.23 5.42 -1.76
CA VAL A 86 -9.66 6.49 -0.93
C VAL A 86 -10.65 6.81 0.18
N ILE A 87 -10.26 6.51 1.42
CA ILE A 87 -11.11 6.61 2.61
C ILE A 87 -10.52 7.68 3.53
N PRO A 88 -11.32 8.65 4.01
CA PRO A 88 -10.84 9.63 5.01
C PRO A 88 -10.32 8.95 6.29
N ASP A 89 -9.20 9.44 6.81
CA ASP A 89 -8.63 9.00 8.10
C ASP A 89 -8.37 10.23 9.00
N PRO A 90 -9.44 10.85 9.54
CA PRO A 90 -9.32 12.09 10.30
C PRO A 90 -8.55 11.93 11.62
N THR A 91 -8.36 10.71 12.09
CA THR A 91 -7.62 10.38 13.32
C THR A 91 -6.18 9.96 13.07
N SER A 92 -5.75 9.90 11.81
CA SER A 92 -4.43 9.39 11.42
C SER A 92 -4.16 7.98 12.00
N SER A 93 -5.21 7.15 12.13
CA SER A 93 -5.12 5.89 12.85
C SER A 93 -4.21 4.91 12.11
N LEU A 94 -4.35 4.79 10.79
CA LEU A 94 -3.55 3.84 10.02
C LEU A 94 -2.07 4.24 9.98
N ILE A 95 -1.76 5.53 9.83
CA ILE A 95 -0.34 5.94 9.78
C ILE A 95 0.36 5.69 11.11
N ASN A 96 -0.33 5.88 12.24
CA ASN A 96 0.24 5.58 13.55
C ASN A 96 0.40 4.09 13.77
N GLU A 97 -0.57 3.26 13.36
CA GLU A 97 -0.43 1.80 13.35
C GLU A 97 0.80 1.35 12.54
N LEU A 98 0.92 1.83 11.29
CA LEU A 98 2.07 1.53 10.43
C LEU A 98 3.37 2.08 11.03
N SER A 99 3.37 3.26 11.64
CA SER A 99 4.56 3.81 12.26
C SER A 99 5.02 2.98 13.47
N ASN A 100 4.10 2.53 14.31
CA ASN A 100 4.44 1.63 15.40
C ASN A 100 5.02 0.31 14.86
N LYS A 101 4.43 -0.24 13.80
CA LYS A 101 4.93 -1.43 13.11
C LYS A 101 6.34 -1.25 12.52
N TYR A 102 6.62 -0.15 11.83
CA TYR A 102 7.88 0.03 11.08
C TYR A 102 9.01 0.65 11.92
N ILE A 103 8.68 1.51 12.88
CA ILE A 103 9.68 2.29 13.63
C ILE A 103 9.41 2.35 15.16
N GLY A 104 8.39 1.65 15.66
CA GLY A 104 8.15 1.47 17.10
C GLY A 104 7.56 2.69 17.83
N LYS A 105 6.96 3.65 17.12
CA LYS A 105 6.31 4.83 17.72
C LYS A 105 5.29 5.45 16.76
N ASP A 106 4.43 6.32 17.27
CA ASP A 106 3.52 7.14 16.47
C ASP A 106 4.26 7.99 15.42
N TYR A 107 3.57 8.28 14.31
CA TYR A 107 4.19 8.90 13.14
C TYR A 107 4.64 10.33 13.45
N PRO A 108 5.95 10.64 13.43
CA PRO A 108 6.46 11.91 13.96
C PRO A 108 6.58 13.01 12.90
N TRP A 109 6.27 12.72 11.62
CA TRP A 109 6.60 13.61 10.50
C TRP A 109 5.40 14.29 9.85
N ASP A 110 4.21 14.18 10.45
CA ASP A 110 3.05 14.91 9.95
C ASP A 110 3.07 16.37 10.39
N PRO A 111 2.81 17.33 9.47
CA PRO A 111 2.47 18.68 9.88
C PRO A 111 1.11 18.69 10.61
N PRO A 112 0.81 19.71 11.42
CA PRO A 112 -0.43 19.79 12.21
C PRO A 112 -1.72 19.72 11.39
N ASP A 113 -1.68 20.11 10.11
CA ASP A 113 -2.80 20.16 9.17
C ASP A 113 -2.81 18.99 8.17
N ALA A 114 -2.05 17.92 8.45
CA ALA A 114 -2.00 16.75 7.60
C ALA A 114 -3.38 16.07 7.48
N GLU A 115 -4.00 16.19 6.30
CA GLU A 115 -5.22 15.45 6.01
C GLU A 115 -4.86 14.05 5.51
N ARG A 116 -4.99 13.06 6.39
CA ARG A 116 -4.69 11.66 6.09
C ARG A 116 -5.86 10.94 5.42
N VAL A 117 -5.51 10.02 4.53
CA VAL A 117 -6.43 9.09 3.88
C VAL A 117 -5.83 7.68 3.92
N ILE A 118 -6.71 6.70 4.08
CA ILE A 118 -6.42 5.29 3.88
C ILE A 118 -6.69 4.96 2.41
N ILE A 119 -5.71 4.37 1.78
CA ILE A 119 -5.83 3.75 0.47
C ILE A 119 -6.04 2.26 0.72
N ARG A 120 -7.26 1.77 0.48
CA ARG A 120 -7.57 0.32 0.54
C ARG A 120 -7.54 -0.24 -0.87
N ILE A 121 -6.68 -1.22 -1.09
CA ILE A 121 -6.46 -1.86 -2.38
C ILE A 121 -7.05 -3.26 -2.34
N SER A 122 -8.08 -3.49 -3.15
CA SER A 122 -8.64 -4.83 -3.35
C SER A 122 -7.99 -5.47 -4.58
N ALA A 123 -7.48 -6.69 -4.42
CA ALA A 123 -6.74 -7.38 -5.46
C ALA A 123 -7.69 -7.93 -6.54
N ASP A 124 -7.41 -7.66 -7.80
CA ASP A 124 -8.03 -8.35 -8.95
C ASP A 124 -7.17 -9.53 -9.43
N LYS A 125 -5.85 -9.40 -9.27
CA LYS A 125 -4.87 -10.42 -9.62
C LYS A 125 -3.70 -10.38 -8.64
N VAL A 126 -3.27 -11.56 -8.24
CA VAL A 126 -2.06 -11.78 -7.44
C VAL A 126 -1.08 -12.63 -8.23
N VAL A 127 0.17 -12.20 -8.32
CA VAL A 127 1.31 -13.02 -8.77
C VAL A 127 2.22 -13.17 -7.57
N PHE A 128 2.34 -14.39 -7.07
CA PHE A 128 3.22 -14.71 -5.95
C PHE A 128 4.32 -15.64 -6.44
N ASN A 129 5.55 -15.17 -6.35
CA ASN A 129 6.74 -15.95 -6.62
C ASN A 129 7.48 -16.17 -5.30
N ALA A 130 7.57 -17.42 -4.87
CA ALA A 130 8.44 -17.81 -3.77
C ALA A 130 9.53 -18.69 -4.38
N SER A 131 10.77 -18.20 -4.42
CA SER A 131 11.92 -19.06 -4.66
C SER A 131 12.02 -20.03 -3.48
N GLY A 132 12.10 -21.33 -3.77
CA GLY A 132 12.26 -22.37 -2.75
C GLY A 132 13.67 -22.45 -2.18
#